data_AF-A0A356SCQ5-F1
#
_entry.id   AF-A0A356SCQ5-F1
#
_cell.length_a   1.000
_cell.length_b   1.000
_cell.length_c   1.000
_cell.angle_alpha   90.00
_cell.angle_beta   90.00
_cell.angle_gamma   90.00
#
_symmetry.space_group_name_H-M   'P 1'
#
loop_
_entity.id
_entity.type
_entity.pdbx_description
1 polymer ?
#
loop_
_entity_poly.entity_id
_entity_poly.type
_entity_poly.pdbx_seq_one_letter_code
_entity_poly.pdbx_strand_id
1 'polypeptide(L)'
;MQSTKQFLNAYSDITMVEALITDCNGIARGKWLPVQKLDAIGEQGLKLPKSALGLDVWGRDIPELAHANGDIDGYCHLVEGSLRPLLTERGVDQAQVLLTMFDKDGAPYMGDPRQVLQALVTRFTDKAMKPCMAVELEFSLLPKPETNEAIGLSLRNQYTVGGNLY
;
A
#
# COMPACT_ATOMS: atom_id res chain seq x y z
N MET A 1 7.26 -17.85 -8.20
CA MET A 1 7.22 -16.89 -7.07
C MET A 1 8.51 -17.01 -6.28
N GLN A 2 9.07 -15.88 -5.84
CA GLN A 2 10.20 -15.88 -4.91
C GLN A 2 9.65 -15.90 -3.48
N SER A 3 10.08 -16.86 -2.66
CA SER A 3 9.72 -16.88 -1.23
C SER A 3 10.41 -15.72 -0.48
N THR A 4 9.86 -15.31 0.66
CA THR A 4 10.50 -14.32 1.57
C THR A 4 11.97 -14.66 1.82
N LYS A 5 12.28 -15.94 2.05
CA LYS A 5 13.66 -16.41 2.24
C LYS A 5 14.56 -16.15 1.04
N GLN A 6 14.08 -16.43 -0.18
CA GLN A 6 14.86 -16.17 -1.39
C GLN A 6 15.10 -14.67 -1.61
N PHE A 7 14.11 -13.83 -1.27
CA PHE A 7 14.26 -12.38 -1.31
C PHE A 7 15.33 -11.89 -0.33
N LEU A 8 15.29 -12.35 0.93
CA LEU A 8 16.26 -11.93 1.95
C LEU A 8 17.67 -12.45 1.67
N ASN A 9 17.81 -13.59 0.99
CA ASN A 9 19.11 -14.06 0.51
C ASN A 9 19.68 -13.17 -0.60
N ALA A 10 18.82 -12.62 -1.47
CA ALA A 10 19.23 -11.72 -2.54
C ALA A 10 19.54 -10.30 -2.04
N TYR A 11 18.91 -9.90 -0.94
CA TYR A 11 19.02 -8.57 -0.32
C TYR A 11 19.33 -8.69 1.18
N SER A 12 20.55 -9.13 1.50
CA SER A 12 20.97 -9.42 2.88
C SER A 12 21.03 -8.19 3.79
N ASP A 13 21.18 -7.00 3.19
CA ASP A 13 21.36 -5.74 3.92
C ASP A 13 20.01 -5.12 4.34
N ILE A 14 18.89 -5.69 3.90
CA ILE A 14 17.55 -5.22 4.25
C ILE A 14 17.26 -5.52 5.72
N THR A 15 17.06 -4.47 6.50
CA THR A 15 16.75 -4.58 7.93
C THR A 15 15.32 -4.16 8.26
N MET A 16 14.70 -3.35 7.39
CA MET A 16 13.37 -2.78 7.58
C MET A 16 12.48 -3.00 6.36
N VAL A 17 11.19 -3.22 6.60
CA VAL A 17 10.17 -3.35 5.57
C VAL A 17 9.04 -2.37 5.85
N GLU A 18 8.65 -1.62 4.84
CA GLU A 18 7.41 -0.87 4.81
C GLU A 18 6.25 -1.80 4.42
N ALA A 19 5.34 -2.07 5.35
CA ALA A 19 4.16 -2.89 5.11
C ALA A 19 2.96 -1.98 4.79
N LEU A 20 2.49 -2.03 3.55
CA LEU A 20 1.54 -1.08 2.97
C LEU A 20 0.20 -1.74 2.64
N ILE A 21 -0.90 -1.06 2.91
CA ILE A 21 -2.24 -1.39 2.45
C ILE A 21 -2.88 -0.14 1.83
N THR A 22 -3.64 -0.29 0.75
CA THR A 22 -4.25 0.83 0.03
C THR A 22 -5.69 1.03 0.49
N ASP A 23 -6.05 2.26 0.87
CA ASP A 23 -7.42 2.59 1.28
C ASP A 23 -8.34 2.91 0.08
N CYS A 24 -9.61 3.24 0.37
CA CYS A 24 -10.60 3.57 -0.65
C CYS A 24 -10.32 4.87 -1.44
N ASN A 25 -9.43 5.74 -0.95
CA ASN A 25 -8.98 6.94 -1.64
C ASN A 25 -7.74 6.67 -2.52
N GLY A 26 -7.23 5.44 -2.55
CA GLY A 26 -5.98 5.10 -3.23
C GLY A 26 -4.73 5.48 -2.45
N ILE A 27 -4.86 5.89 -1.18
CA ILE A 27 -3.75 6.29 -0.32
C ILE A 27 -3.15 5.04 0.32
N ALA A 28 -1.84 4.88 0.18
CA ALA A 28 -1.10 3.84 0.88
C ALA A 28 -0.97 4.19 2.37
N ARG A 29 -1.33 3.24 3.22
CA ARG A 29 -1.29 3.33 4.68
C ARG A 29 -0.49 2.15 5.20
N GLY A 30 0.23 2.31 6.30
CA GLY A 30 1.11 1.24 6.72
C GLY A 30 2.00 1.56 7.90
N LYS A 31 2.97 0.67 8.11
CA LYS A 31 3.99 0.85 9.14
C LYS A 31 5.30 0.22 8.72
N TRP A 32 6.37 0.82 9.22
CA TRP A 32 7.72 0.28 9.14
C TRP A 32 7.91 -0.80 10.19
N LEU A 33 8.41 -1.96 9.77
CA LEU A 33 8.59 -3.14 10.58
C LEU A 33 10.00 -3.70 10.40
N PRO A 34 10.63 -4.24 11.46
CA PRO A 34 11.84 -5.03 11.31
C PRO A 34 11.59 -6.22 10.40
N VAL A 35 12.54 -6.51 9.51
CA VAL A 35 12.43 -7.57 8.50
C VAL A 35 12.12 -8.96 9.10
N GLN A 36 12.58 -9.20 10.33
CA GLN A 36 12.35 -10.45 11.06
C GLN A 36 10.87 -10.69 11.40
N LYS A 37 10.01 -9.66 11.30
CA LYS A 37 8.56 -9.80 11.50
C LYS A 37 7.83 -10.35 10.28
N LEU A 38 8.46 -10.42 9.09
CA LEU A 38 7.79 -10.87 7.87
C LEU A 38 7.19 -12.28 8.02
N ASP A 39 7.94 -13.22 8.62
CA ASP A 39 7.47 -14.59 8.80
C ASP A 39 6.25 -14.64 9.73
N ALA A 40 6.31 -13.93 10.86
CA ALA A 40 5.19 -13.84 11.80
C ALA A 40 3.93 -13.20 11.19
N ILE A 41 4.10 -12.20 10.30
CA ILE A 41 2.98 -11.57 9.59
C ILE A 41 2.38 -12.54 8.56
N GLY A 42 3.22 -13.33 7.88
CA GLY A 42 2.76 -14.36 6.97
C GLY A 42 1.85 -15.38 7.67
N GLU A 43 2.25 -15.83 8.86
CA GLU A 43 1.53 -16.84 9.65
C GLU A 43 0.31 -16.30 10.39
N GLN A 44 0.45 -15.19 11.12
CA GLN A 44 -0.54 -14.71 12.09
C GLN A 44 -1.33 -13.49 11.59
N GLY A 45 -0.86 -12.86 10.51
CA GLY A 45 -1.36 -11.58 10.06
C GLY A 45 -0.87 -10.42 10.94
N LEU A 46 -0.85 -9.24 10.34
CA LEU A 46 -0.59 -7.98 11.00
C LEU A 46 -1.91 -7.33 11.36
N LYS A 47 -2.15 -7.08 12.65
CA LYS A 47 -3.35 -6.36 13.07
C LYS A 47 -3.26 -4.89 12.68
N LEU A 48 -4.33 -4.40 12.06
CA LEU A 48 -4.60 -3.00 11.78
C LEU A 48 -6.09 -2.74 12.03
N PRO A 49 -6.46 -1.57 12.58
CA PRO A 49 -7.86 -1.20 12.72
C PRO A 49 -8.55 -1.16 11.36
N LYS A 50 -9.77 -1.69 11.26
CA LYS A 50 -10.53 -1.65 9.99
C LYS A 50 -10.82 -0.23 9.55
N SER A 51 -10.99 0.70 10.50
CA SER A 51 -11.17 2.12 10.23
C SER A 51 -10.06 2.72 9.38
N ALA A 52 -8.83 2.16 9.46
CA ALA A 52 -7.68 2.65 8.70
C ALA A 52 -7.92 2.64 7.18
N LEU A 53 -8.79 1.77 6.66
CA LEU A 53 -9.13 1.71 5.23
C LEU A 53 -10.33 2.59 4.85
N GLY A 54 -11.01 3.17 5.85
CA GLY A 54 -12.20 4.01 5.70
C GLY A 54 -11.97 5.46 6.14
N LEU A 55 -10.72 5.92 6.16
CA LEU A 55 -10.38 7.30 6.46
C LEU A 55 -10.74 8.21 5.28
N ASP A 56 -10.94 9.50 5.55
CA ASP A 56 -11.08 10.46 4.46
C ASP A 56 -9.73 10.74 3.76
N VAL A 57 -9.79 11.52 2.66
CA VAL A 57 -8.61 11.87 1.86
C VAL A 57 -7.53 12.62 2.66
N TRP A 58 -7.89 13.26 3.77
CA TRP A 58 -6.97 13.96 4.66
C TRP A 58 -6.46 13.09 5.82
N GLY A 59 -6.86 11.81 5.85
CA GLY A 59 -6.48 10.85 6.88
C GLY A 59 -7.24 11.00 8.18
N ARG A 60 -8.40 11.68 8.18
CA ARG A 60 -9.25 11.81 9.37
C ARG A 60 -10.19 10.62 9.48
N ASP A 61 -10.42 10.19 10.71
CA ASP A 61 -11.43 9.18 11.02
C ASP A 61 -12.81 9.65 10.58
N ILE A 62 -13.60 8.72 10.06
CA ILE A 62 -15.04 8.88 9.90
C ILE A 62 -15.66 8.34 11.19
N PRO A 63 -16.16 9.20 12.10
CA PRO A 63 -16.59 8.78 13.43
C PRO A 63 -17.62 7.65 13.43
N GLU A 64 -18.52 7.64 12.43
CA GLU A 64 -19.55 6.62 12.25
C GLU A 64 -18.96 5.24 11.90
N LEU A 65 -17.76 5.18 11.30
CA LEU A 65 -17.07 3.94 10.99
C LEU A 65 -16.11 3.53 12.11
N ALA A 66 -15.36 4.47 12.66
CA ALA A 66 -14.37 4.22 13.70
C ALA A 66 -15.02 3.85 15.04
N HIS A 67 -16.06 4.58 15.46
CA HIS A 67 -16.64 4.42 16.79
C HIS A 67 -17.81 3.44 16.86
N ALA A 68 -18.44 3.11 15.74
CA ALA A 68 -19.65 2.26 15.75
C ALA A 68 -19.43 0.88 16.38
N ASN A 69 -18.23 0.30 16.21
CA ASN A 69 -17.89 -1.02 16.75
C ASN A 69 -16.64 -1.01 17.64
N GLY A 70 -16.16 0.17 18.07
CA GLY A 70 -14.93 0.31 18.86
C GLY A 70 -13.65 -0.02 18.09
N ASP A 71 -13.63 0.32 16.79
CA ASP A 71 -12.51 0.13 15.86
C ASP A 71 -11.85 -1.26 15.91
N ILE A 72 -12.64 -2.29 15.60
CA ILE A 72 -12.15 -3.66 15.59
C ILE A 72 -10.99 -3.85 14.60
N ASP A 73 -10.02 -4.65 15.00
CA ASP A 73 -8.91 -5.03 14.13
C ASP A 73 -9.35 -5.95 12.98
N GLY A 74 -8.75 -5.74 11.82
CA GLY A 74 -8.61 -6.72 10.75
C GLY A 74 -7.23 -7.39 10.77
N TYR A 75 -7.11 -8.50 10.05
CA TYR A 75 -5.89 -9.31 9.97
C TYR A 75 -5.27 -9.13 8.59
N CYS A 76 -4.15 -8.44 8.52
CA CYS A 76 -3.50 -8.10 7.26
C CYS A 76 -2.40 -9.10 6.92
N HIS A 77 -2.54 -9.82 5.81
CA HIS A 77 -1.54 -10.78 5.35
C HIS A 77 -0.73 -10.22 4.19
N LEU A 78 0.49 -10.73 4.03
CA LEU A 78 1.35 -10.35 2.91
C LEU A 78 0.69 -10.75 1.58
N VAL A 79 0.70 -9.83 0.63
CA VAL A 79 0.34 -10.14 -0.75
C VAL A 79 1.51 -10.89 -1.39
N GLU A 80 1.25 -12.11 -1.81
CA GLU A 80 2.27 -12.95 -2.43
C GLU A 80 2.91 -12.27 -3.65
N GLY A 81 4.25 -12.30 -3.70
CA GLY A 81 5.01 -11.71 -4.80
C GLY A 81 5.11 -10.18 -4.81
N SER A 82 4.54 -9.49 -3.81
CA SER A 82 4.59 -8.03 -3.71
C SER A 82 5.84 -7.45 -3.05
N LEU A 83 6.68 -8.29 -2.45
CA LEU A 83 7.91 -7.87 -1.76
C LEU A 83 8.91 -7.28 -2.78
N ARG A 84 9.37 -6.05 -2.55
CA ARG A 84 10.29 -5.31 -3.42
C ARG A 84 11.36 -4.58 -2.61
N PRO A 85 12.62 -4.54 -3.08
CA PRO A 85 13.66 -3.71 -2.45
C PRO A 85 13.34 -2.23 -2.68
N LEU A 86 13.75 -1.36 -1.75
CA LEU A 86 13.70 0.07 -1.89
C LEU A 86 15.11 0.63 -2.04
N LEU A 87 15.32 1.48 -3.05
CA LEU A 87 16.57 2.22 -3.21
C LEU A 87 16.48 3.51 -2.41
N THR A 88 17.36 3.67 -1.42
CA THR A 88 17.50 4.87 -0.60
C THR A 88 18.85 5.55 -0.85
N GLU A 89 19.07 6.72 -0.27
CA GLU A 89 20.39 7.38 -0.29
C GLU A 89 21.51 6.52 0.34
N ARG A 90 21.15 5.54 1.18
CA ARG A 90 22.10 4.62 1.83
C ARG A 90 22.28 3.30 1.07
N GLY A 91 21.64 3.15 -0.09
CA GLY A 91 21.59 1.89 -0.84
C GLY A 91 20.30 1.11 -0.61
N VAL A 92 20.35 -0.22 -0.74
CA VAL A 92 19.21 -1.11 -0.58
C VAL A 92 19.21 -1.72 0.83
N ASP A 93 18.83 -0.91 1.81
CA ASP A 93 18.73 -1.29 3.23
C ASP A 93 17.27 -1.51 3.70
N GLN A 94 16.31 -1.30 2.79
CA GLN A 94 14.87 -1.31 3.04
C GLN A 94 14.12 -2.08 1.95
N ALA A 95 12.91 -2.55 2.29
CA ALA A 95 11.95 -3.15 1.37
C ALA A 95 10.56 -2.56 1.57
N GLN A 96 9.66 -2.82 0.62
CA GLN A 96 8.22 -2.64 0.75
C GLN A 96 7.48 -3.94 0.45
N VAL A 97 6.32 -4.13 1.08
CA VAL A 97 5.42 -5.25 0.83
C VAL A 97 3.97 -4.77 0.90
N LEU A 98 3.13 -5.28 -0.01
CA LEU A 98 1.70 -5.02 0.05
C LEU A 98 1.03 -5.99 1.01
N LEU A 99 0.00 -5.50 1.70
CA LEU A 99 -0.86 -6.24 2.58
C LEU A 99 -2.28 -6.31 2.00
N THR A 100 -3.05 -7.28 2.47
CA THR A 100 -4.49 -7.36 2.23
C THR A 100 -5.20 -7.85 3.48
N MET A 101 -6.38 -7.30 3.75
CA MET A 101 -7.07 -7.46 5.04
C MET A 101 -8.14 -8.55 5.00
N PHE A 102 -8.23 -9.31 6.08
CA PHE A 102 -9.25 -10.32 6.33
C PHE A 102 -9.93 -10.06 7.67
N ASP A 103 -11.16 -10.53 7.79
CA ASP A 103 -11.91 -10.60 9.02
C ASP A 103 -11.37 -11.71 9.94
N LYS A 104 -11.79 -11.71 11.21
CA LYS A 104 -11.30 -12.66 12.22
C LYS A 104 -11.59 -14.13 11.86
N ASP A 105 -12.64 -14.38 11.10
CA ASP A 105 -13.03 -15.70 10.60
C ASP A 105 -12.28 -16.09 9.30
N GLY A 106 -11.40 -15.23 8.80
CA GLY A 106 -10.65 -15.44 7.57
C GLY A 106 -11.39 -15.01 6.31
N ALA A 107 -12.59 -14.42 6.41
CA ALA A 107 -13.29 -13.88 5.25
C ALA A 107 -12.56 -12.63 4.69
N PRO A 108 -12.53 -12.41 3.37
CA PRO A 108 -12.04 -11.17 2.78
C PRO A 108 -12.74 -9.94 3.36
N TYR A 109 -11.98 -8.97 3.87
CA TYR A 109 -12.59 -7.73 4.34
C TYR A 109 -12.93 -6.82 3.17
N MET A 110 -14.22 -6.59 2.92
CA MET A 110 -14.69 -5.84 1.74
C MET A 110 -14.47 -4.32 1.82
N GLY A 111 -13.92 -3.81 2.92
CA GLY A 111 -13.39 -2.44 2.98
C GLY A 111 -11.99 -2.29 2.39
N ASP A 112 -11.30 -3.41 2.09
CA ASP A 112 -10.03 -3.43 1.36
C ASP A 112 -10.30 -3.43 -0.17
N PRO A 113 -9.94 -2.36 -0.90
CA PRO A 113 -10.11 -2.30 -2.36
C PRO A 113 -9.43 -3.46 -3.10
N ARG A 114 -8.34 -4.02 -2.56
CA ARG A 114 -7.68 -5.18 -3.16
C ARG A 114 -8.55 -6.44 -3.06
N GLN A 115 -9.26 -6.64 -1.95
CA GLN A 115 -10.19 -7.77 -1.80
C GLN A 115 -11.39 -7.62 -2.74
N VAL A 116 -11.89 -6.40 -2.91
CA VAL A 116 -12.94 -6.09 -3.89
C VAL A 116 -12.47 -6.42 -5.31
N LEU A 117 -11.26 -6.00 -5.68
CA LEU A 117 -10.66 -6.34 -6.97
C LEU A 117 -10.48 -7.85 -7.13
N GLN A 118 -9.99 -8.54 -6.10
CA GLN A 118 -9.80 -10.00 -6.12
C GLN A 118 -11.13 -10.73 -6.35
N ALA A 119 -12.22 -10.29 -5.72
CA ALA A 119 -13.55 -10.85 -5.94
C ALA A 119 -14.03 -10.67 -7.40
N LEU A 120 -13.74 -9.52 -8.02
CA LEU A 120 -14.02 -9.30 -9.46
C LEU A 120 -13.17 -10.20 -10.35
N VAL A 121 -11.87 -10.33 -10.07
CA VAL A 121 -10.96 -11.21 -10.82
C VAL A 121 -11.40 -12.67 -10.74
N THR A 122 -11.86 -13.14 -9.57
CA THR A 122 -12.42 -14.49 -9.41
C THR A 122 -13.63 -14.69 -10.33
N ARG A 123 -14.56 -13.73 -10.38
CA ARG A 123 -15.74 -13.80 -11.27
C ARG A 123 -15.39 -13.84 -12.75
N PHE A 124 -14.30 -13.21 -13.18
CA PHE A 124 -13.80 -13.37 -14.56
C PHE A 124 -13.20 -14.76 -14.76
N THR A 125 -12.43 -15.24 -13.78
CA THR A 125 -11.78 -16.56 -13.81
C THR A 125 -12.80 -17.69 -13.91
N ASP A 126 -13.91 -17.60 -13.18
CA ASP A 126 -15.04 -18.56 -13.24
C ASP A 126 -15.66 -18.66 -14.64
N LYS A 127 -15.48 -17.62 -15.46
CA LYS A 127 -15.91 -17.56 -16.87
C LYS A 127 -14.79 -17.90 -17.84
N ALA A 128 -13.69 -18.48 -17.36
CA ALA A 128 -12.48 -18.75 -18.13
C ALA A 128 -11.87 -17.51 -18.81
N MET A 129 -12.11 -16.32 -18.25
CA MET A 129 -11.54 -15.06 -18.72
C MET A 129 -10.37 -14.62 -17.85
N LYS A 130 -9.35 -14.02 -18.48
CA LYS A 130 -8.19 -13.44 -17.80
C LYS A 130 -8.18 -11.93 -18.03
N PRO A 131 -8.71 -11.13 -17.09
CA PRO A 131 -8.68 -9.68 -17.24
C PRO A 131 -7.23 -9.20 -17.21
N CYS A 132 -6.89 -8.26 -18.11
CA CYS A 132 -5.58 -7.62 -18.19
C CYS A 132 -5.79 -6.10 -18.17
N MET A 133 -4.87 -5.38 -17.54
CA MET A 133 -4.88 -3.92 -17.50
C MET A 133 -3.48 -3.42 -17.80
N ALA A 134 -3.41 -2.37 -18.61
CA ALA A 134 -2.25 -1.50 -18.73
C ALA A 134 -2.65 -0.13 -18.18
N VAL A 135 -1.75 0.50 -17.44
CA VAL A 135 -1.96 1.83 -16.87
C VAL A 135 -0.88 2.75 -17.44
N GLU A 136 -1.31 3.87 -18.00
CA GLU A 136 -0.44 4.99 -18.36
C GLU A 136 -0.53 6.01 -17.22
N LEU A 137 0.52 6.07 -16.40
CA LEU A 137 0.57 6.99 -15.27
C LEU A 137 1.28 8.27 -15.69
N GLU A 138 0.51 9.24 -16.15
CA GLU A 138 1.01 10.59 -16.42
C GLU A 138 1.27 11.32 -15.10
N PHE A 139 2.44 11.97 -14.99
CA PHE A 139 2.78 12.85 -13.89
C PHE A 139 3.59 14.04 -14.38
N SER A 140 3.57 15.13 -13.61
CA SER A 140 4.34 16.33 -13.91
C SER A 140 5.46 16.53 -12.88
N LEU A 141 6.62 17.00 -13.34
CA LEU A 141 7.70 17.42 -12.46
C LEU A 141 7.54 18.90 -12.11
N LEU A 142 7.44 19.18 -10.82
CA LEU A 142 7.29 20.53 -10.31
C LEU A 142 8.61 21.00 -9.69
N PRO A 143 8.96 22.31 -9.81
CA PRO A 143 10.12 22.83 -9.12
C PRO A 143 9.98 22.66 -7.61
N LYS A 144 11.07 22.26 -6.96
CA LYS A 144 11.16 22.21 -5.51
C LYS A 144 11.09 23.63 -4.94
N PRO A 145 10.19 23.94 -3.99
CA PRO A 145 10.20 25.22 -3.29
C PRO A 145 11.55 25.50 -2.63
N GLU A 146 12.02 26.75 -2.69
CA GLU A 146 13.28 27.18 -2.06
C GLU A 146 13.18 27.20 -0.53
N THR A 147 11.98 27.47 -0.02
CA THR A 147 11.61 27.46 1.40
C THR A 147 10.78 26.22 1.74
N ASN A 148 10.50 25.98 3.02
CA ASN A 148 9.59 24.90 3.47
C ASN A 148 8.10 25.21 3.20
N GLU A 149 7.81 26.03 2.19
CA GLU A 149 6.47 26.43 1.81
C GLU A 149 5.72 25.32 1.06
N ALA A 150 4.39 25.40 1.07
CA ALA A 150 3.55 24.48 0.30
C ALA A 150 3.84 24.60 -1.21
N ILE A 151 3.91 23.48 -1.91
CA ILE A 151 4.13 23.41 -3.36
C ILE A 151 3.14 24.30 -4.13
N GLY A 152 1.89 24.42 -3.66
CA GLY A 152 0.90 25.30 -4.28
C GLY A 152 1.29 26.79 -4.32
N LEU A 153 2.17 27.25 -3.43
CA LEU A 153 2.69 28.62 -3.42
C LEU A 153 3.80 28.82 -4.47
N SER A 154 4.71 27.85 -4.63
CA SER A 154 5.78 27.92 -5.62
C SER A 154 5.27 27.90 -7.06
N LEU A 155 4.06 27.36 -7.28
CA LEU A 155 3.41 27.30 -8.59
C LEU A 155 2.65 28.57 -8.99
N ARG A 156 2.33 29.49 -8.06
CA ARG A 156 1.46 30.65 -8.35
C ARG A 156 2.03 31.59 -9.44
N ASN A 157 3.34 31.61 -9.58
CA ASN A 157 4.05 32.46 -10.53
C ASN A 157 4.58 31.70 -11.75
N GLN A 158 4.21 30.42 -11.93
CA GLN A 158 4.62 29.61 -13.07
C GLN A 158 3.41 29.24 -13.93
N TYR A 159 3.40 29.71 -15.18
CA TYR A 159 2.32 29.46 -16.15
C TYR A 159 2.58 28.25 -17.05
N THR A 160 3.69 27.55 -16.84
CA THR A 160 4.07 26.38 -17.62
C THR A 160 4.44 25.24 -16.68
N VAL A 161 3.62 24.20 -16.65
CA VAL A 161 4.02 22.92 -16.05
C VAL A 161 4.89 22.23 -17.10
N GLY A 162 6.21 22.23 -16.91
CA GLY A 162 7.11 21.48 -17.80
C GLY A 162 6.94 19.97 -17.60
N GLY A 163 7.27 19.19 -18.64
CA GLY A 163 7.53 17.77 -18.50
C GLY A 163 6.31 16.86 -18.63
N ASN A 164 5.66 16.85 -19.80
CA ASN A 164 5.02 15.61 -20.26
C ASN A 164 6.16 14.67 -20.65
N LEU A 165 6.52 13.76 -19.74
CA LEU A 165 7.34 12.61 -20.08
C LEU A 165 6.37 11.51 -20.51
N TYR A 166 6.30 11.25 -21.82
CA TYR A 166 5.68 10.05 -22.37
C TYR A 166 6.56 8.83 -22.08
#